data_AF-A0A9W6VY95-F1
#
_entry.id   AF-A0A9W6VY95-F1
#
_cell.length_a   1.000
_cell.length_b   1.000
_cell.length_c   1.000
_cell.angle_alpha   90.00
_cell.angle_beta   90.00
_cell.angle_gamma   90.00
#
_symmetry.space_group_name_H-M   'P 1'
#
loop_
_entity.id
_entity.type
_entity.pdbx_description
1 polymer ?
#
loop_
_entity_poly.entity_id
_entity_poly.type
_entity_poly.pdbx_seq_one_letter_code
_entity_poly.pdbx_strand_id
1 'polypeptide(L)'
;MHPGTLRVSHDEREPVVERLQQAYAEGRLDKAELDLRLHLAMTAKTRDDLASVLSDLAPPPAPVPAPVALPDPTAEQRLLAALAHVLGIVTLFVGPMVMMCTRARRSPYVRHHIAASLNFQLTLLAVTVVTLGIGAVAYAVAWAVALVAAFLALAGTPFRYPFTLRIAR
;
A
#
# COMPACT_ATOMS: atom_id res chain seq x y z
N MET A 1 -30.50 -31.37 5.27
CA MET A 1 -29.99 -31.90 6.56
C MET A 1 -29.23 -30.75 7.21
N HIS A 2 -29.70 -30.22 8.34
CA HIS A 2 -29.03 -29.11 9.01
C HIS A 2 -27.77 -29.66 9.71
N PRO A 3 -26.55 -29.15 9.43
CA PRO A 3 -25.31 -29.72 9.97
C PRO A 3 -25.22 -29.68 11.51
N GLY A 4 -26.10 -28.92 12.16
CA GLY A 4 -26.24 -28.79 13.61
C GLY A 4 -26.84 -30.00 14.34
N THR A 5 -27.68 -30.80 13.67
CA THR A 5 -28.33 -31.99 14.27
C THR A 5 -27.41 -33.22 14.30
N LEU A 6 -26.17 -33.09 13.81
CA LEU A 6 -25.17 -34.15 13.83
C LEU A 6 -24.67 -34.39 15.27
N ARG A 7 -24.44 -35.66 15.61
CA ARG A 7 -23.89 -36.04 16.92
C ARG A 7 -22.49 -35.45 17.09
N VAL A 8 -22.28 -34.87 18.27
CA VAL A 8 -20.99 -34.27 18.64
C VAL A 8 -19.99 -35.37 19.02
N SER A 9 -18.76 -35.25 18.55
CA SER A 9 -17.63 -36.13 18.89
C SER A 9 -16.85 -35.60 20.11
N HIS A 10 -15.96 -36.42 20.68
CA HIS A 10 -15.12 -35.98 21.80
C HIS A 10 -14.16 -34.85 21.39
N ASP A 11 -13.57 -34.97 20.20
CA ASP A 11 -12.64 -34.00 19.60
C ASP A 11 -13.29 -32.62 19.37
N GLU A 12 -14.62 -32.58 19.22
CA GLU A 12 -15.38 -31.33 19.10
C GLU A 12 -15.71 -30.69 20.47
N ARG A 13 -15.72 -31.47 21.55
CA ARG A 13 -16.01 -30.95 22.91
C ARG A 13 -14.79 -30.31 23.55
N GLU A 14 -13.60 -30.85 23.29
CA GLU A 14 -12.32 -30.35 23.81
C GLU A 14 -12.10 -28.84 23.55
N PRO A 15 -12.21 -28.32 22.32
CA PRO A 15 -12.02 -26.88 22.05
C PRO A 15 -13.10 -26.01 22.72
N VAL A 16 -14.29 -26.54 22.96
CA VAL A 16 -15.37 -25.81 23.64
C VAL A 16 -15.11 -25.70 25.13
N VAL A 17 -14.59 -26.77 25.75
CA VAL A 17 -14.13 -26.73 27.15
C VAL A 17 -12.99 -25.73 27.32
N GLU A 18 -11.99 -25.76 26.44
CA GLU A 18 -10.88 -24.80 26.45
C GLU A 18 -11.38 -23.35 26.31
N ARG A 19 -12.35 -23.12 25.41
CA ARG A 19 -12.96 -21.81 25.22
C ARG A 19 -13.68 -21.29 26.46
N LEU A 20 -14.40 -22.15 27.17
CA LEU A 20 -15.09 -21.82 28.43
C LEU A 20 -14.07 -21.47 29.53
N GLN A 21 -13.00 -22.25 29.67
CA GLN A 21 -11.92 -21.98 30.62
C GLN A 21 -11.22 -20.65 30.30
N GLN A 22 -10.98 -20.36 29.02
CA GLN A 22 -10.41 -19.08 28.59
C GLN A 22 -11.34 -17.90 28.92
N ALA A 23 -12.65 -18.04 28.69
CA ALA A 23 -13.62 -16.99 29.04
C ALA A 23 -13.69 -16.72 30.55
N TYR A 24 -13.51 -17.76 31.38
CA TYR A 24 -13.36 -17.60 32.83
C TYR A 24 -12.05 -16.89 33.21
N ALA A 25 -10.93 -17.25 32.58
CA ALA A 25 -9.64 -16.58 32.82
C ALA A 25 -9.67 -15.10 32.41
N GLU A 26 -10.43 -14.76 31.38
CA GLU A 26 -10.68 -13.38 30.94
C GLU A 26 -11.71 -12.62 31.82
N GLY A 27 -12.30 -13.27 32.83
CA GLY A 27 -13.30 -12.69 33.74
C GLY A 27 -14.69 -12.48 33.12
N ARG A 28 -14.96 -13.08 31.96
CA ARG A 28 -16.25 -12.98 31.24
C ARG A 28 -17.28 -14.02 31.70
N LEU A 29 -16.84 -15.05 32.42
CA LEU A 29 -17.69 -16.01 33.12
C LEU A 29 -17.30 -16.03 34.58
N ASP A 30 -18.28 -16.17 35.47
CA ASP A 30 -18.00 -16.52 36.85
C ASP A 30 -17.80 -18.04 37.02
N LYS A 31 -17.42 -18.47 38.23
CA LYS A 31 -17.14 -19.88 38.52
C LYS A 31 -18.39 -20.77 38.42
N ALA A 32 -19.54 -20.28 38.86
CA ALA A 32 -20.79 -21.04 38.82
C ALA A 32 -21.29 -21.21 37.38
N GLU A 33 -21.15 -20.17 36.57
CA GLU A 33 -21.43 -20.20 35.14
C GLU A 33 -20.49 -21.14 34.38
N LEU A 34 -19.19 -21.12 34.71
CA LEU A 34 -18.21 -22.05 34.14
C LEU A 34 -18.60 -23.50 34.44
N ASP A 35 -18.89 -23.83 35.70
CA ASP A 35 -19.23 -25.19 36.12
C ASP A 35 -20.52 -25.69 35.44
N LEU A 36 -21.54 -24.83 35.35
CA LEU A 36 -22.79 -25.13 34.65
C LEU A 36 -22.55 -25.39 33.15
N ARG A 37 -21.82 -24.51 32.47
CA ARG A 37 -21.56 -24.62 31.03
C ARG A 37 -20.65 -25.78 30.68
N LEU A 38 -19.70 -26.11 31.55
CA LEU A 38 -18.84 -27.29 31.40
C LEU A 38 -19.66 -28.57 31.50
N HIS A 39 -20.60 -28.64 32.44
CA HIS A 39 -21.52 -29.77 32.55
C HIS A 39 -22.41 -29.90 31.29
N LEU A 40 -22.95 -28.79 30.79
CA LEU A 40 -23.76 -28.77 29.56
C LEU A 40 -22.95 -29.19 28.33
N ALA A 41 -21.71 -28.72 28.18
CA ALA A 41 -20.81 -29.11 27.10
C ALA A 41 -20.48 -30.62 27.12
N MET A 42 -20.27 -31.20 28.31
CA MET A 42 -19.96 -32.62 28.46
C MET A 42 -21.18 -33.54 28.29
N THR A 43 -22.39 -33.01 28.41
CA THR A 43 -23.65 -33.76 28.23
C THR A 43 -24.33 -33.50 26.87
N ALA A 44 -23.88 -32.49 26.12
CA ALA A 44 -24.36 -32.12 24.79
C ALA A 44 -24.35 -33.31 23.81
N LYS A 45 -25.47 -33.52 23.11
CA LYS A 45 -25.60 -34.64 22.15
C LYS A 45 -25.38 -34.20 20.71
N THR A 46 -25.64 -32.93 20.41
CA THR A 46 -25.56 -32.36 19.06
C THR A 46 -24.62 -31.17 18.98
N ARG A 47 -24.19 -30.81 17.76
CA ARG A 47 -23.39 -29.60 17.52
C ARG A 47 -24.17 -28.32 17.86
N ASP A 48 -25.50 -28.33 17.69
CA ASP A 48 -26.36 -27.21 18.09
C ASP A 48 -26.41 -27.01 19.61
N ASP A 49 -26.49 -28.11 20.38
CA ASP A 49 -26.41 -28.04 21.85
C ASP A 49 -25.08 -27.42 22.29
N LEU A 50 -23.99 -27.81 21.63
CA LEU A 50 -22.65 -27.31 21.93
C LEU A 50 -22.47 -25.83 21.50
N ALA A 51 -23.06 -25.43 20.37
CA ALA A 51 -23.09 -24.04 19.93
C ALA A 51 -23.90 -23.15 20.89
N SER A 52 -25.00 -23.67 21.45
CA SER A 52 -25.79 -22.94 22.46
C SER A 52 -25.01 -22.66 23.74
N VAL A 53 -24.04 -23.48 24.12
CA VAL A 53 -23.19 -23.25 25.31
C VAL A 53 -22.27 -22.04 25.12
N LEU A 54 -21.93 -21.71 23.87
CA LEU A 54 -21.03 -20.61 23.50
C LEU A 54 -21.77 -19.39 22.92
N SER A 55 -23.10 -19.39 22.85
CA SER A 55 -23.87 -18.43 22.03
C SER A 55 -23.66 -16.94 22.40
N ASP A 56 -23.32 -16.68 23.67
CA ASP A 56 -23.08 -15.37 24.25
C ASP A 56 -21.58 -15.05 24.41
N LEU A 57 -20.70 -16.00 24.08
CA LEU A 57 -19.25 -15.80 24.06
C LEU A 57 -18.81 -15.39 22.66
N ALA A 58 -18.18 -14.23 22.54
CA ALA A 58 -17.60 -13.78 21.27
C ALA A 58 -16.67 -14.86 20.68
N PRO A 59 -16.68 -15.07 19.35
CA PRO A 59 -15.73 -15.98 18.70
C PRO A 59 -14.29 -15.60 19.09
N PRO A 60 -13.38 -16.58 19.24
CA PRO A 60 -11.98 -16.26 19.48
C PRO A 60 -11.48 -15.36 18.34
N PRO A 61 -10.63 -14.34 18.62
CA PRO A 61 -10.00 -13.58 17.57
C PRO A 61 -9.27 -14.57 16.64
N ALA A 62 -9.55 -14.48 15.34
CA ALA A 62 -8.90 -15.33 14.36
C ALA A 62 -7.38 -15.21 14.54
N PRO A 63 -6.62 -16.32 14.47
CA PRO A 63 -5.17 -16.25 14.54
C PRO A 63 -4.69 -15.23 13.51
N VAL A 64 -4.11 -14.13 13.97
CA VAL A 64 -3.45 -13.19 13.08
C VAL A 64 -2.25 -13.97 12.53
N PRO A 65 -2.15 -14.20 11.21
CA PRO A 65 -1.01 -14.92 10.67
C PRO A 65 0.26 -14.20 11.11
N ALA A 66 1.13 -14.92 11.79
CA ALA A 66 2.40 -14.37 12.25
C ALA A 66 3.14 -13.79 11.03
N PRO A 67 3.78 -12.61 11.15
CA PRO A 67 4.54 -12.04 10.05
C PRO A 67 5.57 -13.07 9.58
N VAL A 68 5.50 -13.45 8.30
CA VAL A 68 6.53 -14.29 7.70
C VAL A 68 7.83 -13.49 7.75
N ALA A 69 8.77 -13.90 8.61
CA ALA A 69 10.08 -13.29 8.68
C ALA A 69 10.81 -13.52 7.36
N LEU A 70 10.89 -12.50 6.50
CA LEU A 70 11.67 -12.57 5.28
C LEU A 70 13.16 -12.54 5.64
N PRO A 71 13.99 -13.35 4.95
CA PRO A 71 15.44 -13.28 5.14
C PRO A 71 15.96 -11.88 4.87
N ASP A 72 16.97 -11.46 5.64
CA ASP A 72 17.64 -10.20 5.39
C ASP A 72 18.24 -10.16 3.97
N PRO A 73 18.11 -9.03 3.25
CA PRO A 73 18.68 -8.90 1.93
C PRO A 73 20.20 -8.93 1.99
N THR A 74 20.80 -9.73 1.12
CA THR A 74 22.26 -9.89 0.97
C THR A 74 22.94 -8.58 0.58
N ALA A 75 24.26 -8.47 0.80
CA ALA A 75 25.06 -7.30 0.40
C ALA A 75 24.94 -6.98 -1.10
N GLU A 76 24.95 -8.01 -1.98
CA GLU A 76 24.76 -7.82 -3.42
C GLU A 76 23.39 -7.23 -3.74
N GLN A 77 22.33 -7.72 -3.09
CA GLN A 77 20.97 -7.20 -3.31
C GLN A 77 20.84 -5.75 -2.85
N ARG A 78 21.48 -5.38 -1.74
CA ARG A 78 21.55 -4.00 -1.25
C ARG A 78 22.32 -3.11 -2.23
N LEU A 79 23.45 -3.59 -2.75
CA LEU A 79 24.23 -2.87 -3.77
C LEU A 79 23.43 -2.66 -5.06
N LEU A 80 22.77 -3.69 -5.57
CA LEU A 80 21.91 -3.58 -6.75
C LEU A 80 20.73 -2.63 -6.52
N ALA A 81 20.10 -2.67 -5.34
CA ALA A 81 19.04 -1.74 -4.98
C ALA A 81 19.54 -0.28 -4.99
N ALA A 82 20.71 0.00 -4.41
CA ALA A 82 21.33 1.31 -4.43
C ALA A 82 21.69 1.74 -5.87
N LEU A 83 22.25 0.82 -6.65
CA LEU A 83 22.63 1.07 -8.04
C LEU A 83 21.42 1.48 -8.89
N ALA A 84 20.23 0.93 -8.63
CA ALA A 84 18.99 1.33 -9.32
C ALA A 84 18.78 2.85 -9.24
N HIS A 85 18.94 3.40 -8.03
CA HIS A 85 18.69 4.80 -7.73
C HIS A 85 19.78 5.69 -8.31
N VAL A 86 21.05 5.26 -8.21
CA VAL A 86 22.20 6.00 -8.77
C VAL A 86 22.11 6.06 -10.30
N LEU A 87 21.77 4.94 -10.96
CA LEU A 87 21.49 4.91 -12.39
C LEU A 87 20.36 5.88 -12.74
N GLY A 88 19.34 5.98 -11.89
CA GLY A 88 18.24 6.93 -12.01
C GLY A 88 18.72 8.38 -12.13
N ILE A 89 19.73 8.78 -11.36
CA ILE A 89 20.26 10.15 -11.35
C ILE A 89 20.95 10.47 -12.69
N VAL A 90 21.79 9.56 -13.18
CA VAL A 90 22.65 9.82 -14.34
C VAL A 90 21.93 9.59 -15.67
N THR A 91 21.03 8.62 -15.70
CA THR A 91 20.40 8.14 -16.95
C THR A 91 18.88 8.38 -16.99
N LEU A 92 18.35 9.12 -16.00
CA LEU A 92 16.92 9.31 -15.81
C LEU A 92 16.23 7.94 -15.66
N PHE A 93 15.20 7.64 -16.46
CA PHE A 93 14.48 6.38 -16.33
C PHE A 93 15.21 5.19 -17.00
N VAL A 94 16.19 5.43 -17.89
CA VAL A 94 16.75 4.40 -18.77
C VAL A 94 17.48 3.31 -17.98
N GLY A 95 18.38 3.69 -17.06
CA GLY A 95 19.14 2.74 -16.26
C GLY A 95 18.26 1.84 -15.36
N PRO A 96 17.32 2.40 -14.58
CA PRO A 96 16.32 1.61 -13.87
C PRO A 96 15.51 0.70 -14.79
N MET A 97 15.16 1.15 -16.01
CA MET A 97 14.38 0.35 -16.96
C MET A 97 15.18 -0.83 -17.53
N VAL A 98 16.44 -0.60 -17.91
CA VAL A 98 17.36 -1.67 -18.33
C VAL A 98 17.57 -2.67 -17.19
N MET A 99 17.70 -2.19 -15.96
CA MET A 99 17.84 -3.06 -14.80
C MET A 99 16.54 -3.83 -14.50
N MET A 100 15.36 -3.25 -14.76
CA MET A 100 14.08 -3.93 -14.68
C MET A 100 14.01 -5.10 -15.67
N CYS A 101 14.48 -4.91 -16.91
CA CYS A 101 14.48 -5.96 -17.92
C CYS A 101 15.48 -7.10 -17.64
N THR A 102 16.60 -6.81 -16.96
CA THR A 102 17.71 -7.76 -16.82
C THR A 102 17.82 -8.42 -15.43
N ARG A 103 17.46 -7.70 -14.35
CA ARG A 103 17.72 -8.12 -12.96
C ARG A 103 16.46 -8.32 -12.11
N ALA A 104 15.31 -7.77 -12.50
CA ALA A 104 14.11 -7.76 -11.67
C ALA A 104 13.57 -9.14 -11.27
N ARG A 105 13.82 -10.19 -12.07
CA ARG A 105 13.29 -11.53 -11.76
C ARG A 105 14.09 -12.29 -10.68
N ARG A 106 15.27 -11.80 -10.29
CA ARG A 106 16.20 -12.53 -9.40
C ARG A 106 15.90 -12.36 -7.91
N SER A 107 15.25 -11.27 -7.50
CA SER A 107 14.95 -11.01 -6.08
C SER A 107 13.75 -10.05 -5.95
N PRO A 108 12.75 -10.39 -5.11
CA PRO A 108 11.63 -9.48 -4.82
C PRO A 108 12.10 -8.15 -4.22
N TYR A 109 13.12 -8.18 -3.35
CA TYR A 109 13.71 -6.99 -2.74
C TYR A 109 14.32 -6.05 -3.78
N VAL A 110 15.17 -6.59 -4.67
CA VAL A 110 15.82 -5.78 -5.72
C VAL A 110 14.77 -5.24 -6.70
N ARG A 111 13.78 -6.06 -7.09
CA ARG A 111 12.68 -5.65 -7.97
C ARG A 111 11.90 -4.47 -7.40
N HIS A 112 11.61 -4.48 -6.11
CA HIS A 112 10.90 -3.40 -5.44
C HIS A 112 11.66 -2.06 -5.60
N HIS A 113 12.96 -2.06 -5.33
CA HIS A 113 13.80 -0.86 -5.46
C HIS A 113 13.99 -0.39 -6.91
N ILE A 114 14.08 -1.32 -7.87
CA ILE A 114 14.08 -0.96 -9.31
C ILE A 114 12.78 -0.29 -9.70
N ALA A 115 11.64 -0.86 -9.31
CA ALA A 115 10.32 -0.32 -9.62
C ALA A 115 10.13 1.07 -9.01
N ALA A 116 10.50 1.24 -7.74
CA ALA A 116 10.43 2.50 -7.04
C ALA A 116 11.26 3.59 -7.74
N SER A 117 12.51 3.28 -8.09
CA SER A 117 13.39 4.21 -8.81
C SER A 117 12.82 4.58 -10.19
N LEU A 118 12.34 3.59 -10.96
CA LEU A 118 11.76 3.83 -12.28
C LEU A 118 10.51 4.73 -12.20
N ASN A 119 9.59 4.43 -11.28
CA ASN A 119 8.38 5.21 -11.07
C ASN A 119 8.70 6.65 -10.66
N PHE A 120 9.67 6.83 -9.76
CA PHE A 120 10.14 8.14 -9.34
C PHE A 120 10.68 8.95 -10.52
N GLN A 121 11.56 8.37 -11.33
CA GLN A 121 12.15 9.07 -12.48
C GLN A 121 11.10 9.42 -13.55
N LEU A 122 10.13 8.55 -13.80
CA LEU A 122 9.01 8.84 -14.70
C LEU A 122 8.11 9.96 -14.17
N THR A 123 7.85 9.98 -12.86
CA THR A 123 7.04 11.01 -12.21
C THR A 123 7.74 12.36 -12.28
N LEU A 124 9.04 12.37 -11.95
CA LEU A 124 9.86 13.58 -12.03
C LEU A 124 9.93 14.10 -13.46
N LEU A 125 10.17 13.23 -14.45
CA LEU A 125 10.15 13.60 -15.86
C LEU A 125 8.82 14.23 -16.26
N ALA A 126 7.69 13.63 -15.87
CA ALA A 126 6.37 14.18 -16.17
C ALA A 126 6.19 15.59 -15.57
N VAL A 127 6.57 15.78 -14.30
CA VAL A 127 6.53 17.09 -13.65
C VAL A 127 7.42 18.09 -14.37
N THR A 128 8.64 17.70 -14.75
CA THR A 128 9.58 18.55 -15.50
C THR A 128 9.02 18.97 -16.85
N VAL A 129 8.43 18.03 -17.61
CA VAL A 129 7.83 18.33 -18.92
C VAL A 129 6.64 19.27 -18.77
N VAL A 130 5.77 19.06 -17.78
CA VAL A 130 4.60 19.93 -17.55
C VAL A 130 5.04 21.33 -17.12
N THR A 131 5.98 21.44 -16.19
CA THR A 131 6.39 22.73 -15.63
C THR A 131 7.32 23.50 -16.58
N LEU A 132 8.44 22.90 -16.97
CA LEU A 132 9.44 23.55 -17.81
C LEU A 132 9.07 23.49 -19.29
N GLY A 133 8.39 22.45 -19.77
CA GLY A 133 7.99 22.34 -21.17
C GLY A 133 6.90 23.36 -21.53
N ILE A 134 5.78 23.38 -20.78
CA ILE A 134 4.72 24.37 -21.00
C ILE A 134 5.25 25.79 -20.75
N GLY A 135 6.03 25.96 -19.68
CA GLY A 135 6.68 27.23 -19.37
C GLY A 135 7.60 27.73 -20.49
N ALA A 136 8.44 26.85 -21.05
CA ALA A 136 9.34 27.19 -22.16
C ALA A 136 8.57 27.58 -23.43
N VAL A 137 7.47 26.88 -23.75
CA VAL A 137 6.62 27.24 -24.89
C VAL A 137 5.98 28.61 -24.67
N ALA A 138 5.39 28.86 -23.49
CA ALA A 138 4.81 30.16 -23.16
C ALA A 138 5.86 31.29 -23.21
N TYR A 139 7.07 31.01 -22.73
CA TYR A 139 8.20 31.95 -22.76
C TYR A 139 8.64 32.26 -24.20
N ALA A 140 8.76 31.24 -25.05
CA ALA A 140 9.09 31.41 -26.47
C ALA A 140 8.03 32.23 -27.21
N VAL A 141 6.74 31.99 -26.94
CA VAL A 141 5.64 32.79 -27.49
C VAL A 141 5.73 34.25 -27.03
N ALA A 142 6.01 34.50 -25.75
CA ALA A 142 6.17 35.85 -25.24
C ALA A 142 7.31 36.61 -25.95
N TRP A 143 8.43 35.93 -26.23
CA TRP A 143 9.54 36.50 -26.98
C TRP A 143 9.19 36.75 -28.46
N ALA A 144 8.43 35.85 -29.10
CA ALA A 144 7.93 36.08 -30.44
C ALA A 144 7.02 37.31 -30.52
N VAL A 145 6.12 37.50 -29.54
CA VAL A 145 5.29 38.71 -29.44
C VAL A 145 6.15 39.95 -29.23
N ALA A 146 7.21 39.87 -28.44
CA ALA A 146 8.14 40.98 -28.25
C ALA A 146 8.89 41.36 -29.55
N LEU A 147 9.25 40.37 -30.38
CA LEU A 147 9.82 40.63 -31.71
C LEU A 147 8.83 41.33 -32.65
N VAL A 148 7.57 40.90 -32.66
CA VAL A 148 6.52 41.58 -33.43
C VAL A 148 6.33 43.02 -32.94
N ALA A 149 6.29 43.22 -31.62
CA ALA A 149 6.21 44.55 -31.02
C ALA A 149 7.37 45.45 -31.46
N ALA A 150 8.60 44.92 -31.46
CA ALA A 150 9.79 45.65 -31.90
C ALA A 150 9.70 46.04 -33.39
N PHE A 151 9.25 45.13 -34.26
CA PHE A 151 9.08 45.41 -35.68
C PHE A 151 8.00 46.48 -35.92
N LEU A 152 6.85 46.37 -35.25
CA LEU A 152 5.77 47.36 -35.33
C LEU A 152 6.22 48.73 -34.86
N ALA A 153 7.01 48.80 -33.79
CA ALA A 153 7.61 50.04 -33.30
C ALA A 153 8.59 50.64 -34.34
N LEU A 154 9.40 49.80 -35.00
CA LEU A 154 10.32 50.24 -36.06
C LEU A 154 9.56 50.81 -37.28
N ALA A 155 8.39 50.26 -37.58
CA ALA A 155 7.48 50.76 -38.62
C ALA A 155 6.71 52.04 -38.20
N GLY A 156 6.96 52.58 -36.99
CA GLY A 156 6.29 53.77 -36.46
C GLY A 156 4.87 53.50 -35.92
N THR A 157 4.45 52.24 -35.84
CA THR A 157 3.14 51.87 -35.29
C THR A 157 3.24 51.61 -33.79
N PRO A 158 2.42 52.25 -32.94
CA PRO A 158 2.48 52.03 -31.50
C PRO A 158 1.93 50.64 -31.14
N PHE A 159 2.73 49.83 -30.45
CA PHE A 159 2.31 48.52 -29.94
C PHE A 159 2.07 48.55 -28.44
N ARG A 160 1.00 47.87 -27.98
CA ARG A 160 0.70 47.69 -26.55
C ARG A 160 0.51 46.20 -26.27
N TYR A 161 1.24 45.69 -25.29
CA TYR A 161 1.09 44.31 -24.87
C TYR A 161 -0.29 44.08 -24.22
N PRO A 162 -1.00 43.01 -24.59
CA PRO A 162 -2.36 42.76 -24.11
C PRO A 162 -2.42 42.31 -22.64
N PHE A 163 -1.38 41.63 -22.13
CA PHE A 163 -1.37 41.04 -20.79
C PHE A 163 -0.13 41.48 -19.98
N THR A 164 -0.08 42.77 -19.61
CA THR A 164 1.03 43.33 -18.80
C THR A 164 0.53 44.14 -17.63
N LEU A 165 1.10 43.90 -16.44
CA LEU A 165 0.94 44.77 -15.29
C LEU A 165 1.83 46.02 -15.47
N ARG A 166 1.24 47.20 -15.38
CA ARG A 166 1.95 48.48 -15.56
C ARG A 166 2.47 49.00 -14.22
N ILE A 167 3.74 48.69 -13.93
CA ILE A 167 4.37 49.08 -12.66
C ILE A 167 5.16 50.40 -12.80
N ALA A 168 5.81 50.61 -13.94
CA ALA A 168 6.51 51.85 -14.27
C ALA A 168 5.79 52.61 -15.40
N ARG A 169 5.86 53.95 -15.38
CA ARG A 169 5.34 54.85 -16.43
C ARG A 169 6.46 55.66 -17.04
#